data_AF-A0A7S1MGK6-F1
#
_entry.id   AF-A0A7S1MGK6-F1
#
_cell.length_a   1.000
_cell.length_b   1.000
_cell.length_c   1.000
_cell.angle_alpha   90.00
_cell.angle_beta   90.00
_cell.angle_gamma   90.00
#
_symmetry.space_group_name_H-M   'P 1'
#
loop_
_entity.id
_entity.type
_entity.pdbx_description
1 polymer ?
#
loop_
_entity_poly.entity_id
_entity_poly.type
_entity_poly.pdbx_seq_one_letter_code
_entity_poly.pdbx_strand_id
1 'polypeptide(L)'
;AAKLCRTLSDPTATGVLAGKPSLPPACKETEKAVPAGKRRKTSSDAAVTGGEVAGEPSLLPAWEQTEAEKAVAVSVKVAALRKEGRHADFRAWLVDSERNVYVGRHGRIFIRDAGADKSRIFHYAASKWHNPFAVGRDGSREQVCAKFRAAILDGSLSDPADGVPLKEKLGELRGKLLGCWCKPEA
;
A
#
# COMPACT_ATOMS: atom_id res chain seq x y z
N ALA A 1 -35.54 56.26 -6.76
CA ALA A 1 -36.50 55.48 -5.97
C ALA A 1 -35.89 54.09 -5.71
N ALA A 2 -35.17 53.85 -4.60
CA ALA A 2 -35.62 53.69 -3.21
C ALA A 2 -36.46 52.41 -2.98
N LYS A 3 -35.80 51.38 -2.40
CA LYS A 3 -36.26 50.29 -1.49
C LYS A 3 -35.08 49.30 -1.39
N LEU A 4 -34.29 49.12 -0.33
CA LEU A 4 -34.48 49.10 1.14
C LEU A 4 -35.38 47.96 1.65
N CYS A 5 -34.75 46.88 2.15
CA CYS A 5 -35.01 46.14 3.41
C CYS A 5 -34.32 44.75 3.35
N ARG A 6 -33.34 44.43 4.24
CA ARG A 6 -33.46 43.87 5.63
C ARG A 6 -34.08 42.45 5.63
N THR A 7 -33.66 41.44 6.39
CA THR A 7 -32.69 41.22 7.48
C THR A 7 -32.65 39.70 7.77
N LEU A 8 -31.50 39.21 8.22
CA LEU A 8 -31.23 38.22 9.30
C LEU A 8 -32.39 37.33 9.80
N SER A 9 -32.14 36.01 9.91
CA SER A 9 -32.36 35.18 11.13
C SER A 9 -31.99 33.69 10.90
N ASP A 10 -30.82 33.28 11.40
CA ASP A 10 -30.66 32.02 12.16
C ASP A 10 -31.06 32.33 13.63
N PRO A 11 -31.28 31.38 14.58
CA PRO A 11 -30.91 29.95 14.64
C PRO A 11 -32.12 29.06 15.09
N THR A 12 -32.03 27.74 15.28
CA THR A 12 -31.68 27.10 16.57
C THR A 12 -31.81 25.58 16.46
N ALA A 13 -30.78 24.92 16.98
CA ALA A 13 -30.66 23.59 17.55
C ALA A 13 -31.93 22.82 17.95
N THR A 14 -31.87 21.49 17.82
CA THR A 14 -32.13 20.43 18.83
C THR A 14 -32.02 19.10 18.05
N GLY A 15 -31.36 18.01 18.44
CA GLY A 15 -30.70 17.57 19.65
C GLY A 15 -30.66 16.03 19.61
N VAL A 16 -29.52 15.45 20.01
CA VAL A 16 -29.34 14.23 20.84
C VAL A 16 -30.08 12.94 20.42
N LEU A 17 -29.46 11.78 20.17
CA LEU A 17 -28.91 10.79 21.13
C LEU A 17 -28.31 9.63 20.29
N ALA A 18 -27.02 9.32 20.41
CA ALA A 18 -26.46 8.25 21.26
C ALA A 18 -26.94 6.83 20.91
N GLY A 19 -26.04 6.01 20.35
CA GLY A 19 -26.31 4.58 20.10
C GLY A 19 -25.15 3.82 19.44
N LYS A 20 -24.09 3.53 20.20
CA LYS A 20 -23.11 2.44 19.99
C LYS A 20 -22.51 2.09 21.37
N PRO A 21 -21.91 0.92 21.62
CA PRO A 21 -21.98 -0.39 20.95
C PRO A 21 -22.33 -1.53 21.94
N SER A 22 -22.78 -2.71 21.46
CA SER A 22 -22.83 -3.92 22.29
C SER A 22 -21.99 -5.04 21.70
N LEU A 23 -20.93 -5.39 22.43
CA LEU A 23 -20.16 -6.64 22.41
C LEU A 23 -19.59 -6.80 23.83
N PRO A 24 -19.16 -7.98 24.29
CA PRO A 24 -19.65 -9.35 24.08
C PRO A 24 -19.86 -10.05 25.46
N PRO A 25 -20.33 -11.30 25.52
CA PRO A 25 -19.97 -12.16 26.66
C PRO A 25 -18.96 -13.25 26.28
N ALA A 26 -17.99 -13.39 27.18
CA ALA A 26 -16.90 -14.33 27.20
C ALA A 26 -17.34 -15.81 27.12
N CYS A 27 -16.75 -16.55 26.17
CA CYS A 27 -16.71 -18.01 26.23
C CYS A 27 -15.38 -18.45 26.84
N LYS A 28 -15.52 -19.27 27.87
CA LYS A 28 -14.51 -19.68 28.84
C LYS A 28 -13.49 -20.63 28.22
N GLU A 29 -12.26 -20.47 28.68
CA GLU A 29 -11.16 -21.42 28.59
C GLU A 29 -11.57 -22.81 29.06
N THR A 30 -11.13 -23.84 28.34
CA THR A 30 -10.86 -25.15 28.92
C THR A 30 -9.53 -25.65 28.39
N GLU A 31 -8.48 -25.46 29.19
CA GLU A 31 -7.26 -26.24 29.11
C GLU A 31 -7.59 -27.72 29.40
N LYS A 32 -7.17 -28.61 28.50
CA LYS A 32 -6.96 -30.01 28.83
C LYS A 32 -5.52 -30.38 28.52
N ALA A 33 -4.80 -30.69 29.59
CA ALA A 33 -3.47 -31.26 29.61
C ALA A 33 -3.47 -32.78 29.31
N VAL A 34 -2.24 -33.31 29.17
CA VAL A 34 -1.76 -34.69 29.41
C VAL A 34 -1.65 -35.60 28.15
N PRO A 35 -0.66 -36.53 28.00
CA PRO A 35 0.64 -36.73 28.68
C PRO A 35 1.87 -36.84 27.74
N ALA A 36 3.05 -36.75 28.37
CA ALA A 36 4.36 -37.10 27.85
C ALA A 36 4.49 -38.60 27.49
N GLY A 37 4.94 -38.87 26.26
CA GLY A 37 5.21 -40.21 25.72
C GLY A 37 6.70 -40.51 25.52
N LYS A 38 7.24 -41.27 26.47
CA LYS A 38 8.42 -42.17 26.48
C LYS A 38 9.43 -42.13 25.30
N ARG A 39 10.68 -41.82 25.70
CA ARG A 39 11.97 -42.27 25.14
C ARG A 39 11.93 -43.72 24.60
N ARG A 40 12.41 -43.92 23.38
CA ARG A 40 13.04 -45.18 22.95
C ARG A 40 14.41 -44.88 22.35
N LYS A 41 15.38 -45.64 22.83
CA LYS A 41 16.78 -45.68 22.43
C LYS A 41 16.91 -46.95 21.57
N THR A 42 17.31 -46.82 20.32
CA THR A 42 17.82 -47.97 19.56
C THR A 42 19.05 -47.52 18.80
N SER A 43 20.17 -48.09 19.22
CA SER A 43 21.43 -48.23 18.51
C SER A 43 21.24 -48.95 17.19
N SER A 44 22.04 -48.59 16.18
CA SER A 44 22.97 -49.54 15.55
C SER A 44 23.64 -48.89 14.35
N ASP A 45 24.97 -48.97 14.35
CA ASP A 45 25.88 -48.79 13.23
C ASP A 45 25.40 -49.41 11.91
N ALA A 46 25.67 -48.71 10.80
CA ALA A 46 26.01 -49.34 9.53
C ALA A 46 26.91 -48.41 8.72
N ALA A 47 28.03 -48.96 8.30
CA ALA A 47 29.14 -48.31 7.63
C ALA A 47 28.96 -48.28 6.09
N VAL A 48 29.64 -47.28 5.49
CA VAL A 48 30.32 -47.30 4.17
C VAL A 48 29.50 -47.53 2.89
N THR A 49 29.50 -46.50 2.02
CA THR A 49 29.99 -46.46 0.62
C THR A 49 29.71 -45.03 0.13
N GLY A 50 30.66 -44.20 -0.30
CA GLY A 50 31.54 -44.42 -1.44
C GLY A 50 30.78 -44.16 -2.73
N GLY A 51 30.62 -42.90 -3.16
CA GLY A 51 29.92 -42.58 -4.40
C GLY A 51 29.76 -41.08 -4.70
N GLU A 52 30.53 -40.62 -5.68
CA GLU A 52 30.19 -39.56 -6.64
C GLU A 52 30.12 -38.10 -6.13
N VAL A 53 31.22 -37.38 -6.36
CA VAL A 53 31.28 -35.91 -6.42
C VAL A 53 30.49 -35.47 -7.67
N ALA A 54 29.17 -35.53 -7.59
CA ALA A 54 28.32 -34.70 -8.42
C ALA A 54 28.58 -33.26 -8.00
N GLY A 55 29.07 -32.44 -8.93
CA GLY A 55 29.45 -31.06 -8.70
C GLY A 55 28.42 -30.35 -7.84
N GLU A 56 28.88 -29.93 -6.66
CA GLU A 56 28.17 -29.04 -5.76
C GLU A 56 27.65 -27.89 -6.61
N PRO A 57 26.33 -27.78 -6.87
CA PRO A 57 25.81 -26.61 -7.54
C PRO A 57 26.10 -25.49 -6.56
N SER A 58 27.14 -24.71 -6.88
CA SER A 58 27.55 -23.49 -6.18
C SER A 58 26.29 -22.85 -5.60
N LEU A 59 26.06 -23.11 -4.32
CA LEU A 59 25.01 -22.51 -3.53
C LEU A 59 25.47 -21.08 -3.35
N LEU A 60 25.34 -20.28 -4.42
CA LEU A 60 25.41 -18.85 -4.32
C LEU A 60 24.39 -18.50 -3.23
N PRO A 61 24.84 -17.88 -2.14
CA PRO A 61 24.00 -17.69 -0.98
C PRO A 61 22.80 -16.82 -1.36
N ALA A 62 21.62 -17.14 -0.82
CA ALA A 62 20.33 -16.52 -1.18
C ALA A 62 20.29 -14.97 -1.08
N TRP A 63 21.32 -14.34 -0.51
CA TRP A 63 21.46 -12.88 -0.46
C TRP A 63 21.92 -12.25 -1.79
N GLU A 64 22.33 -13.02 -2.80
CA GLU A 64 22.68 -12.48 -4.12
C GLU A 64 21.44 -12.13 -4.99
N GLN A 65 20.23 -12.38 -4.47
CA GLN A 65 18.94 -12.01 -5.08
C GLN A 65 18.47 -10.57 -4.69
N THR A 66 19.38 -9.67 -4.32
CA THR A 66 19.06 -8.46 -3.51
C THR A 66 18.56 -7.22 -4.26
N GLU A 67 18.52 -7.21 -5.59
CA GLU A 67 18.01 -6.06 -6.36
C GLU A 67 16.61 -6.27 -6.96
N ALA A 68 16.22 -7.50 -7.26
CA ALA A 68 14.92 -7.82 -7.87
C ALA A 68 13.73 -7.59 -6.91
N GLU A 69 13.96 -7.57 -5.59
CA GLU A 69 12.90 -7.37 -4.60
C GLU A 69 12.62 -5.90 -4.28
N LYS A 70 13.47 -4.95 -4.70
CA LYS A 70 13.28 -3.54 -4.35
C LYS A 70 12.17 -2.92 -5.16
N ALA A 71 11.26 -2.24 -4.49
CA ALA A 71 10.24 -1.43 -5.15
C ALA A 71 10.91 -0.23 -5.84
N VAL A 72 10.59 0.02 -7.10
CA VAL A 72 11.19 1.11 -7.88
C VAL A 72 10.19 2.26 -8.00
N ALA A 73 10.54 3.44 -7.49
CA ALA A 73 9.70 4.63 -7.65
C ALA A 73 9.77 5.18 -9.08
N VAL A 74 8.62 5.31 -9.75
CA VAL A 74 8.48 5.83 -11.11
C VAL A 74 7.56 7.04 -11.16
N SER A 75 7.83 7.96 -12.10
CA SER A 75 6.94 9.10 -12.34
C SER A 75 5.82 8.68 -13.27
N VAL A 76 4.56 8.93 -12.89
CA VAL A 76 3.39 8.66 -13.74
C VAL A 76 2.97 9.85 -14.60
N LYS A 77 3.79 10.92 -14.64
CA LYS A 77 3.58 12.04 -15.55
C LYS A 77 3.56 11.51 -16.99
N VAL A 78 2.56 11.88 -17.78
CA VAL A 78 2.37 11.37 -19.16
C VAL A 78 3.61 11.56 -20.04
N ALA A 79 4.34 12.68 -19.87
CA ALA A 79 5.60 12.91 -20.56
C ALA A 79 6.69 11.87 -20.22
N ALA A 80 6.76 11.44 -18.95
CA ALA A 80 7.70 10.41 -18.51
C ALA A 80 7.31 9.02 -19.06
N LEU A 81 6.02 8.67 -19.00
CA LEU A 81 5.50 7.40 -19.52
C LEU A 81 5.73 7.26 -21.02
N ARG A 82 5.52 8.32 -21.79
CA ARG A 82 5.78 8.33 -23.24
C ARG A 82 7.25 8.22 -23.58
N LYS A 83 8.15 8.74 -22.72
CA LYS A 83 9.60 8.58 -22.89
C LYS A 83 10.05 7.12 -22.68
N GLU A 84 9.42 6.41 -21.75
CA GLU A 84 9.65 4.97 -21.56
C GLU A 84 9.12 4.12 -22.72
N GLY A 85 8.09 4.60 -23.43
CA GLY A 85 7.56 3.99 -24.65
C GLY A 85 6.67 2.76 -24.44
N ARG A 86 6.53 2.28 -23.19
CA ARG A 86 5.67 1.13 -22.85
C ARG A 86 4.19 1.48 -22.69
N HIS A 87 3.89 2.72 -22.28
CA HIS A 87 2.53 3.15 -21.99
C HIS A 87 2.24 4.51 -22.66
N ALA A 88 1.11 4.60 -23.37
CA ALA A 88 0.71 5.82 -24.06
C ALA A 88 0.24 6.93 -23.09
N ASP A 89 -0.39 6.52 -22.00
CA ASP A 89 -0.93 7.38 -20.95
C ASP A 89 -1.00 6.66 -19.59
N PHE A 90 -1.44 7.38 -18.57
CA PHE A 90 -1.59 6.84 -17.22
C PHE A 90 -2.69 5.78 -17.10
N ARG A 91 -3.73 5.82 -17.94
CA ARG A 91 -4.79 4.79 -17.91
C ARG A 91 -4.22 3.46 -18.36
N ALA A 92 -3.45 3.44 -19.45
CA ALA A 92 -2.76 2.24 -19.93
C ALA A 92 -1.72 1.73 -18.90
N TRP A 93 -1.08 2.62 -18.15
CA TRP A 93 -0.16 2.25 -17.07
C TRP A 93 -0.88 1.53 -15.91
N LEU A 94 -2.08 1.99 -15.54
CA LEU A 94 -2.89 1.39 -14.47
C LEU A 94 -3.45 0.00 -14.80
N VAL A 95 -3.55 -0.36 -16.09
CA VAL A 95 -4.04 -1.69 -16.51
C VAL A 95 -3.07 -2.80 -16.10
N ASP A 96 -1.76 -2.51 -16.08
CA ASP A 96 -0.72 -3.46 -15.67
C ASP A 96 -0.56 -3.48 -14.14
N SER A 97 -1.62 -3.91 -13.44
CA SER A 97 -1.68 -3.90 -11.97
C SER A 97 -0.78 -4.95 -11.30
N GLU A 98 -0.28 -5.92 -12.06
CA GLU A 98 0.68 -6.91 -11.58
C GLU A 98 2.04 -6.26 -11.30
N ARG A 99 2.50 -5.40 -12.22
CA ARG A 99 3.79 -4.72 -12.13
C ARG A 99 3.69 -3.32 -11.51
N ASN A 100 2.60 -2.61 -11.79
CA ASN A 100 2.46 -1.20 -11.48
C ASN A 100 1.53 -0.98 -10.28
N VAL A 101 2.00 -0.23 -9.29
CA VAL A 101 1.21 0.19 -8.14
C VAL A 101 1.21 1.69 -8.05
N TYR A 102 0.04 2.29 -8.22
CA TYR A 102 -0.12 3.71 -7.92
C TYR A 102 -0.06 3.93 -6.41
N VAL A 103 0.69 4.94 -5.95
CA VAL A 103 0.83 5.28 -4.51
C VAL A 103 0.43 6.73 -4.21
N GLY A 104 -0.24 7.40 -5.14
CA GLY A 104 -0.65 8.80 -5.02
C GLY A 104 -2.09 9.01 -4.57
N ARG A 105 -2.47 10.29 -4.45
CA ARG A 105 -3.82 10.75 -4.10
C ARG A 105 -4.76 10.67 -5.30
N HIS A 106 -6.07 10.70 -5.05
CA HIS A 106 -7.08 10.76 -6.11
C HIS A 106 -6.87 12.01 -6.97
N GLY A 107 -7.33 11.96 -8.22
CA GLY A 107 -7.21 13.10 -9.11
C GLY A 107 -7.93 12.90 -10.42
N ARG A 108 -7.66 13.82 -11.34
CA ARG A 108 -8.19 13.79 -12.70
C ARG A 108 -7.10 14.20 -13.69
N ILE A 109 -7.09 13.58 -14.85
CA ILE A 109 -6.19 13.93 -15.95
C ILE A 109 -6.96 14.02 -17.25
N PHE A 110 -6.43 14.79 -18.19
CA PHE A 110 -6.95 14.86 -19.55
C PHE A 110 -6.26 13.79 -20.40
N ILE A 111 -7.04 12.86 -20.94
CA ILE A 111 -6.57 11.82 -21.85
C ILE A 111 -7.10 12.14 -23.25
N ARG A 112 -6.24 12.00 -24.25
CA ARG A 112 -6.61 12.12 -25.65
C ARG A 112 -6.45 10.77 -26.31
N ASP A 113 -7.55 10.23 -26.82
CA ASP A 113 -7.51 8.98 -27.60
C ASP A 113 -6.79 9.21 -28.93
N ALA A 114 -6.15 8.17 -29.45
CA ALA A 114 -5.48 8.24 -30.74
C ALA A 114 -6.49 8.60 -31.85
N GLY A 115 -6.21 9.67 -32.59
CA GLY A 115 -7.09 10.16 -33.66
C GLY A 115 -8.30 10.98 -33.19
N ALA A 116 -8.48 11.21 -31.88
CA ALA A 116 -9.55 12.09 -31.40
C ALA A 116 -9.14 13.57 -31.46
N ASP A 117 -10.07 14.47 -31.78
CA ASP A 117 -9.85 15.92 -31.77
C ASP A 117 -9.90 16.53 -30.37
N LYS A 118 -10.63 15.89 -29.45
CA LYS A 118 -10.90 16.40 -28.09
C LYS A 118 -10.31 15.47 -27.04
N SER A 119 -9.81 16.07 -25.96
CA SER A 119 -9.43 15.34 -24.74
C SER A 119 -10.66 15.10 -23.85
N ARG A 120 -10.69 13.94 -23.17
CA ARG A 120 -11.66 13.63 -22.11
C ARG A 120 -11.03 13.66 -20.73
N ILE A 121 -11.85 13.91 -19.72
CA ILE A 121 -11.42 13.88 -18.31
C ILE A 121 -11.50 12.43 -17.82
N PHE A 122 -10.39 11.93 -17.32
CA PHE A 122 -10.29 10.63 -16.66
C PHE A 122 -10.05 10.84 -15.16
N HIS A 123 -10.98 10.34 -14.35
CA HIS A 123 -10.90 10.35 -12.90
C HIS A 123 -10.26 9.05 -12.41
N TYR A 124 -9.41 9.14 -11.39
CA TYR A 124 -8.80 7.97 -10.75
C TYR A 124 -8.82 8.10 -9.23
N ALA A 125 -8.97 6.95 -8.56
CA ALA A 125 -9.05 6.87 -7.12
C ALA A 125 -7.67 7.07 -6.46
N ALA A 126 -7.69 7.42 -5.17
CA ALA A 126 -6.49 7.44 -4.35
C ALA A 126 -6.04 6.00 -4.08
N SER A 127 -4.75 5.79 -3.98
CA SER A 127 -4.21 4.50 -3.55
C SER A 127 -4.32 4.33 -2.04
N LYS A 128 -4.49 3.10 -1.55
CA LYS A 128 -4.36 2.79 -0.11
C LYS A 128 -3.00 3.22 0.48
N TRP A 129 -1.97 3.37 -0.36
CA TRP A 129 -0.64 3.83 0.00
C TRP A 129 -0.46 5.35 -0.09
N HIS A 130 -1.54 6.12 -0.31
CA HIS A 130 -1.42 7.57 -0.39
C HIS A 130 -1.02 8.17 0.96
N ASN A 131 -0.20 9.21 0.95
CA ASN A 131 0.08 9.97 2.17
C ASN A 131 -1.16 10.82 2.59
N PRO A 132 -1.78 10.57 3.76
CA PRO A 132 -2.93 11.34 4.23
C PRO A 132 -2.56 12.76 4.70
N PHE A 133 -1.32 12.98 5.13
CA PHE A 133 -0.85 14.27 5.62
C PHE A 133 -0.60 15.24 4.47
N ALA A 134 -1.17 16.45 4.55
CA ALA A 134 -1.07 17.49 3.53
C ALA A 134 0.04 18.50 3.87
N VAL A 135 0.90 18.79 2.89
CA VAL A 135 1.89 19.88 3.00
C VAL A 135 1.18 21.21 3.25
N GLY A 136 1.73 22.02 4.15
CA GLY A 136 1.12 23.26 4.63
C GLY A 136 0.33 23.04 5.91
N ARG A 137 -0.78 22.28 5.86
CA ARG A 137 -1.61 22.00 7.05
C ARG A 137 -0.87 21.19 8.10
N ASP A 138 -0.18 20.13 7.67
CA ASP A 138 0.50 19.19 8.55
C ASP A 138 2.00 19.44 8.67
N GLY A 139 2.51 20.50 8.06
CA GLY A 139 3.91 20.93 8.12
C GLY A 139 4.60 21.03 6.76
N SER A 140 5.93 21.11 6.80
CA SER A 140 6.77 21.04 5.61
C SER A 140 6.67 19.66 4.96
N ARG A 141 7.16 19.56 3.73
CA ARG A 141 7.22 18.31 2.99
C ARG A 141 7.97 17.21 3.75
N GLU A 142 9.13 17.54 4.31
CA GLU A 142 9.99 16.62 5.05
C GLU A 142 9.27 16.13 6.31
N GLN A 143 8.58 17.04 7.00
CA GLN A 143 7.77 16.71 8.18
C GLN A 143 6.61 15.78 7.81
N VAL A 144 5.92 16.05 6.70
CA VAL A 144 4.83 15.23 6.18
C VAL A 144 5.31 13.83 5.76
N CYS A 145 6.48 13.73 5.14
CA CYS A 145 7.12 12.44 4.82
C CYS A 145 7.55 11.68 6.08
N ALA A 146 8.13 12.36 7.07
CA ALA A 146 8.52 11.76 8.33
C ALA A 146 7.31 11.24 9.13
N LYS A 147 6.22 12.04 9.20
CA LYS A 147 4.95 11.64 9.79
C LYS A 147 4.37 10.42 9.11
N PHE A 148 4.35 10.40 7.78
CA PHE A 148 3.86 9.24 7.02
C PHE A 148 4.68 7.99 7.27
N ARG A 149 6.01 8.11 7.31
CA ARG A 149 6.90 6.99 7.63
C ARG A 149 6.64 6.45 9.03
N ALA A 150 6.52 7.33 10.03
CA ALA A 150 6.19 6.93 11.40
C ALA A 150 4.83 6.22 11.44
N ALA A 151 3.82 6.77 10.78
CA ALA A 151 2.45 6.25 10.75
C ALA A 151 2.31 4.88 10.05
N ILE A 152 3.20 4.55 9.11
CA ILE A 152 3.29 3.20 8.56
C ILE A 152 3.96 2.25 9.56
N LEU A 153 5.04 2.68 10.21
CA LEU A 153 5.84 1.81 11.08
C LEU A 153 5.16 1.51 12.43
N ASP A 154 4.40 2.47 12.95
CA ASP A 154 3.60 2.32 14.17
C ASP A 154 2.30 1.52 13.94
N GLY A 155 1.87 1.34 12.68
CA GLY A 155 0.64 0.65 12.32
C GLY A 155 -0.64 1.47 12.50
N SER A 156 -0.53 2.79 12.65
CA SER A 156 -1.67 3.71 12.76
C SER A 156 -2.46 3.85 11.46
N LEU A 157 -1.83 3.58 10.32
CA LEU A 157 -2.50 3.51 9.02
C LEU A 157 -2.93 2.09 8.69
N SER A 158 -4.23 1.94 8.44
CA SER A 158 -4.86 0.70 8.01
C SER A 158 -5.40 0.81 6.59
N ASP A 159 -5.48 -0.33 5.91
CA ASP A 159 -6.14 -0.44 4.61
C ASP A 159 -7.65 -0.14 4.78
N PRO A 160 -8.22 0.81 4.02
CA PRO A 160 -9.64 1.14 4.11
C PRO A 160 -10.58 -0.01 3.69
N ALA A 161 -10.07 -1.02 2.96
CA ALA A 161 -10.88 -2.17 2.55
C ALA A 161 -11.08 -3.19 3.69
N ASP A 162 -10.01 -3.55 4.40
CA ASP A 162 -10.00 -4.67 5.34
C ASP A 162 -9.67 -4.28 6.78
N GLY A 163 -9.23 -3.05 7.03
CA GLY A 163 -8.80 -2.56 8.36
C GLY A 163 -7.42 -3.05 8.81
N VAL A 164 -6.76 -3.90 8.03
CA VAL A 164 -5.42 -4.45 8.32
C VAL A 164 -4.35 -3.33 8.27
N PRO A 165 -3.41 -3.27 9.22
CA PRO A 165 -2.32 -2.30 9.20
C PRO A 165 -1.52 -2.36 7.90
N LEU A 166 -1.26 -1.21 7.28
CA LEU A 166 -0.50 -1.12 6.03
C LEU A 166 0.92 -1.72 6.17
N LYS A 167 1.49 -1.67 7.37
CA LYS A 167 2.79 -2.28 7.69
C LYS A 167 2.88 -3.75 7.27
N GLU A 168 1.82 -4.52 7.49
CA GLU A 168 1.78 -5.95 7.19
C GLU A 168 1.72 -6.21 5.68
N LYS A 169 1.13 -5.27 4.94
CA LYS A 169 0.99 -5.33 3.49
C LYS A 169 2.22 -4.80 2.75
N LEU A 170 3.27 -4.32 3.42
CA LEU A 170 4.48 -3.80 2.78
C LEU A 170 5.18 -4.82 1.85
N GLY A 171 5.00 -6.13 2.12
CA GLY A 171 5.51 -7.19 1.26
C GLY A 171 4.94 -7.13 -0.17
N GLU A 172 3.73 -6.62 -0.37
CA GLU A 172 3.09 -6.55 -1.68
C GLU A 172 3.74 -5.55 -2.64
N LEU A 173 4.53 -4.61 -2.11
CA LEU A 173 5.20 -3.57 -2.88
C LEU A 173 6.55 -4.04 -3.45
N ARG A 174 7.09 -5.14 -2.93
CA ARG A 174 8.40 -5.67 -3.36
C ARG A 174 8.36 -6.05 -4.83
N GLY A 175 9.41 -5.67 -5.56
CA GLY A 175 9.54 -5.90 -7.00
C GLY A 175 8.57 -5.12 -7.90
N LYS A 176 7.72 -4.24 -7.34
CA LYS A 176 6.74 -3.45 -8.12
C LYS A 176 7.23 -2.05 -8.44
N LEU A 177 6.65 -1.46 -9.48
CA LEU A 177 6.85 -0.06 -9.88
C LEU A 177 5.87 0.83 -9.14
N LEU A 178 6.38 1.66 -8.23
CA LEU A 178 5.57 2.58 -7.43
C LEU A 178 5.39 3.90 -8.17
N GLY A 179 4.21 4.09 -8.75
CA GLY A 179 3.87 5.26 -9.53
C GLY A 179 3.43 6.44 -8.65
N CYS A 180 4.11 7.57 -8.77
CA CYS A 180 3.71 8.83 -8.13
C CYS A 180 3.82 10.02 -9.07
N TRP A 181 3.06 11.09 -8.78
CA TRP A 181 3.11 12.34 -9.55
C TRP A 181 4.25 13.27 -9.10
N CYS A 182 4.81 13.02 -7.91
CA CYS A 182 5.80 13.89 -7.27
C CYS A 182 7.20 13.79 -7.88
N LYS A 183 7.57 12.63 -8.45
CA LYS A 183 8.88 12.45 -9.10
C LYS A 183 8.92 13.24 -10.43
N PRO A 184 10.00 13.99 -10.75
CA PRO A 184 11.35 13.96 -10.18
C PRO A 184 11.60 14.92 -9.02
N GLU A 185 10.69 15.84 -8.73
CA GLU A 185 10.83 16.85 -7.68
C GLU A 185 10.66 16.23 -6.28
N ALA A 186 10.86 14.91 -6.13
CA ALA A 186 10.60 14.05 -4.98
C ALA A 186 11.52 14.34 -3.78
#